data_AF-A0A8H6E3W2-F1
#
_entry.id   AF-A0A8H6E3W2-F1
#
_cell.length_a   1.000
_cell.length_b   1.000
_cell.length_c   1.000
_cell.angle_alpha   90.00
_cell.angle_beta   90.00
_cell.angle_gamma   90.00
#
_symmetry.space_group_name_H-M   'P 1'
#
loop_
_entity.id
_entity.type
_entity.pdbx_description
1 polymer ?
#
loop_
_entity_poly.entity_id
_entity_poly.type
_entity_poly.pdbx_seq_one_letter_code
_entity_poly.pdbx_strand_id
1 'polypeptide(L)'
;MNKYILYKAEYHRFIPRFLLRQFAAAEQPPPLHLTRRQRRRPGNGRPQAQSSNFINAIDLTRNVLIQVLVSREFGLVDMYPDRGYQNPRHIEDDLGRLEDRAARIIRRSSDTFKADRALELTRYERDTLRKSLFLMKYRNSTLCDRYNYDSITAYDSNDKHRLESYMREKGFKSSRDVWYTNLKAFLDLEMGPDMLWISKVHGQAFPEHVMMFITHMQFNS
;
A
#
# COMPACT_ATOMS: atom_id res chain seq x y z
N MET A 1 8.88 13.87 33.94
CA MET A 1 8.57 12.43 33.95
C MET A 1 8.60 11.93 32.51
N ASN A 2 9.69 11.26 32.12
CA ASN A 2 9.97 10.91 30.72
C ASN A 2 9.24 9.60 30.37
N LYS A 3 8.10 9.67 29.68
CA LYS A 3 7.47 8.48 29.10
C LYS A 3 8.24 8.14 27.83
N TYR A 4 9.20 7.22 27.95
CA TYR A 4 9.68 6.47 26.79
C TYR A 4 8.49 5.68 26.26
N ILE A 5 7.85 6.20 25.20
CA ILE A 5 6.92 5.40 24.40
C ILE A 5 7.79 4.31 23.78
N LEU A 6 7.67 3.09 24.29
CA LEU A 6 8.26 1.90 23.71
C LEU A 6 7.72 1.77 22.27
N TYR A 7 8.55 2.19 21.32
CA TYR A 7 8.23 2.13 19.91
C TYR A 7 8.17 0.66 19.49
N LYS A 8 6.98 0.20 19.10
CA LYS A 8 6.80 -1.12 18.52
C LYS A 8 6.93 -0.99 17.01
N ALA A 9 7.95 -1.63 16.45
CA ALA A 9 8.16 -1.71 15.02
C ALA A 9 6.90 -2.25 14.31
N GLU A 10 6.41 -1.54 13.30
CA GLU A 10 5.16 -1.82 12.59
C GLU A 10 5.42 -2.29 11.17
N TYR A 11 4.79 -3.40 10.79
CA TYR A 11 4.94 -3.99 9.46
C TYR A 11 3.87 -3.42 8.51
N HIS A 12 4.31 -2.55 7.61
CA HIS A 12 3.51 -1.82 6.64
C HIS A 12 3.48 -2.58 5.31
N ARG A 13 2.30 -2.87 4.78
CA ARG A 13 2.17 -3.67 3.55
C ARG A 13 2.04 -2.80 2.32
N PHE A 14 2.68 -3.22 1.24
CA PHE A 14 2.42 -2.76 -0.11
C PHE A 14 1.14 -3.35 -0.65
N ILE A 15 0.99 -4.69 -0.58
CA ILE A 15 -0.17 -5.39 -1.14
C ILE A 15 -1.19 -5.69 -0.03
N PRO A 16 -2.45 -5.25 -0.17
CA PRO A 16 -3.51 -5.54 0.79
C PRO A 16 -3.72 -7.04 0.99
N ARG A 17 -3.88 -7.46 2.25
CA ARG A 17 -4.06 -8.89 2.60
C ARG A 17 -5.30 -9.51 1.96
N PHE A 18 -6.35 -8.72 1.75
CA PHE A 18 -7.59 -9.24 1.19
C PHE A 18 -7.38 -9.76 -0.24
N LEU A 19 -6.49 -9.13 -1.02
CA LEU A 19 -6.11 -9.60 -2.35
C LEU A 19 -5.31 -10.91 -2.25
N LEU A 20 -4.27 -10.93 -1.42
CA LEU A 20 -3.43 -12.12 -1.24
C LEU A 20 -4.23 -13.34 -0.75
N ARG A 21 -5.24 -13.12 0.09
CA ARG A 21 -6.14 -14.18 0.56
C ARG A 21 -6.97 -14.82 -0.54
N GLN A 22 -7.22 -14.15 -1.66
CA GLN A 22 -7.90 -14.78 -2.80
C GLN A 22 -7.02 -15.84 -3.47
N PHE A 23 -5.70 -15.75 -3.33
CA PHE A 23 -4.74 -16.72 -3.86
C PHE A 23 -4.39 -17.82 -2.84
N ALA A 24 -4.85 -17.72 -1.60
CA ALA A 24 -4.65 -18.71 -0.55
C ALA A 24 -5.67 -19.86 -0.70
N ALA A 25 -5.47 -20.70 -1.71
CA ALA A 25 -6.34 -21.86 -1.99
C ALA A 25 -6.24 -22.91 -0.87
N ALA A 26 -7.32 -23.69 -0.68
CA ALA A 26 -7.34 -24.81 0.27
C ALA A 26 -6.35 -25.92 -0.11
N GLU A 27 -6.12 -26.08 -1.41
CA GLU A 27 -5.16 -27.01 -1.99
C GLU A 27 -4.17 -26.21 -2.85
N GLN A 28 -2.94 -26.12 -2.38
CA GLN A 28 -1.83 -25.53 -3.14
C GLN A 28 -0.80 -26.62 -3.41
N PRO A 29 -0.19 -26.65 -4.61
CA PRO A 29 0.87 -27.60 -4.90
C PRO A 29 1.98 -27.42 -3.86
N PRO A 30 2.54 -28.53 -3.32
CA PRO A 30 3.55 -28.45 -2.28
C PRO A 30 4.79 -27.73 -2.85
N PRO A 31 5.38 -26.77 -2.11
CA PRO A 31 6.61 -26.13 -2.52
C PRO A 31 7.73 -27.18 -2.57
N LEU A 32 8.60 -27.09 -3.58
CA LEU A 32 9.71 -28.03 -3.79
C LEU A 32 10.64 -28.12 -2.57
N HIS A 33 10.72 -27.04 -1.79
CA HIS A 33 11.54 -26.95 -0.58
C HIS A 33 10.72 -26.47 0.62
N LEU A 34 10.12 -27.41 1.34
CA LEU A 34 9.51 -27.12 2.64
C LEU A 34 10.58 -26.73 3.65
N THR A 35 10.46 -25.53 4.22
CA THR A 35 11.29 -25.10 5.35
C THR A 35 11.08 -26.00 6.57
N ARG A 36 12.06 -26.09 7.48
CA ARG A 36 11.98 -26.92 8.71
C ARG A 36 10.74 -26.63 9.57
N ARG A 37 10.18 -25.41 9.48
CA ARG A 37 8.96 -24.98 10.16
C ARG A 37 7.69 -25.50 9.47
N GLN A 38 7.69 -25.64 8.15
CA GLN A 38 6.60 -26.23 7.36
C GLN A 38 6.58 -27.77 7.42
N ARG A 39 7.73 -28.42 7.71
CA ARG A 39 7.80 -29.88 7.94
C ARG A 39 7.12 -30.33 9.24
N ARG A 40 6.92 -29.44 10.21
CA ARG A 40 6.18 -29.75 11.44
C ARG A 40 4.68 -29.70 11.17
N ARG A 41 4.12 -30.81 10.69
CA ARG A 41 2.66 -31.03 10.72
C ARG A 41 2.17 -30.87 12.17
N PRO A 42 1.12 -30.09 12.45
CA PRO A 42 0.41 -30.23 13.71
C PRO A 42 -0.23 -31.62 13.71
N GLY A 43 0.18 -32.47 14.64
CA GLY A 43 -0.52 -33.71 14.91
C GLY A 43 -1.97 -33.42 15.30
N ASN A 44 -2.85 -34.34 14.89
CA ASN A 44 -4.26 -34.49 15.25
C ASN A 44 -5.28 -33.54 14.61
N GLY A 45 -5.94 -34.06 13.57
CA GLY A 45 -7.39 -34.30 13.60
C GLY A 45 -8.33 -33.10 13.41
N ARG A 46 -7.84 -31.91 13.06
CA ARG A 46 -8.72 -30.79 12.68
C ARG A 46 -8.80 -30.67 11.16
N PRO A 47 -10.00 -30.72 10.55
CA PRO A 47 -10.15 -30.55 9.11
C PRO A 47 -9.59 -29.18 8.69
N GLN A 48 -8.64 -29.26 7.76
CA GLN A 48 -8.11 -28.29 6.78
C GLN A 48 -8.67 -26.86 6.72
N ALA A 49 -8.81 -26.17 7.85
CA ALA A 49 -9.17 -24.74 7.92
C ALA A 49 -7.94 -23.83 8.07
N GLN A 50 -6.72 -24.38 8.04
CA GLN A 50 -5.45 -23.67 8.27
C GLN A 50 -4.67 -23.32 6.99
N SER A 51 -5.26 -23.45 5.80
CA SER A 51 -4.63 -23.05 4.52
C SER A 51 -4.70 -21.54 4.24
N SER A 52 -5.44 -20.76 5.01
CA SER A 52 -5.79 -19.36 4.70
C SER A 52 -4.65 -18.33 4.89
N ASN A 53 -3.47 -18.75 5.35
CA ASN A 53 -2.38 -17.85 5.70
C ASN A 53 -1.14 -17.97 4.81
N PHE A 54 -1.11 -18.93 3.88
CA PHE A 54 0.02 -19.12 2.97
C PHE A 54 -0.40 -18.93 1.52
N ILE A 55 0.52 -18.37 0.74
CA ILE A 55 0.41 -18.33 -0.72
C ILE A 55 1.66 -18.94 -1.33
N ASN A 56 1.51 -19.54 -2.51
CA ASN A 56 2.63 -19.92 -3.33
C ASN A 56 3.18 -18.68 -4.05
N ALA A 57 4.49 -18.47 -3.98
CA ALA A 57 5.21 -17.41 -4.67
C ALA A 57 6.39 -18.02 -5.44
N ILE A 58 6.82 -17.36 -6.51
CA ILE A 58 8.00 -17.75 -7.28
C ILE A 58 9.17 -16.89 -6.78
N ASP A 59 10.20 -17.53 -6.25
CA ASP A 59 11.50 -16.89 -6.03
C ASP A 59 12.19 -16.77 -7.39
N LEU A 60 12.22 -15.56 -7.94
CA LEU A 60 12.82 -15.30 -9.26
C LEU A 60 14.35 -15.49 -9.28
N THR A 61 15.02 -15.36 -8.14
CA THR A 61 16.49 -15.53 -8.07
C THR A 61 16.85 -17.00 -8.18
N ARG A 62 16.06 -17.84 -7.51
CA ARG A 62 16.27 -19.30 -7.47
C ARG A 62 15.46 -20.04 -8.53
N ASN A 63 14.52 -19.36 -9.17
CA ASN A 63 13.52 -19.93 -10.07
C ASN A 63 12.76 -21.12 -9.45
N VAL A 64 12.34 -20.99 -8.20
CA VAL A 64 11.64 -22.06 -7.45
C VAL A 64 10.33 -21.58 -6.84
N LEU A 65 9.37 -22.50 -6.72
CA LEU A 65 8.13 -22.29 -6.01
C LEU A 65 8.35 -22.39 -4.49
N ILE A 66 8.00 -21.32 -3.77
CA ILE A 66 8.08 -21.21 -2.32
C ILE A 66 6.69 -20.95 -1.72
N GLN A 67 6.51 -21.31 -0.45
CA GLN A 67 5.34 -20.93 0.33
C GLN A 67 5.68 -19.81 1.30
N VAL A 68 4.88 -18.75 1.26
CA VAL A 68 5.11 -17.53 2.03
C VAL A 68 3.87 -17.13 2.81
N LEU A 69 4.08 -16.50 3.97
CA LEU A 69 2.99 -16.06 4.86
C LEU A 69 2.37 -14.78 4.31
N VAL A 70 1.06 -14.78 4.09
CA VAL A 70 0.28 -13.58 3.70
C VAL A 70 0.51 -12.40 4.65
N SER A 71 0.82 -12.68 5.92
CA SER A 71 1.06 -11.66 6.93
C SER A 71 2.43 -10.98 6.86
N ARG A 72 3.41 -11.59 6.17
CA ARG A 72 4.84 -11.20 6.19
C ARG A 72 5.43 -10.95 4.81
N GLU A 73 4.64 -11.03 3.75
CA GLU A 73 5.10 -10.69 2.41
C GLU A 73 4.65 -9.30 1.98
N PHE A 74 5.36 -8.76 0.99
CA PHE A 74 5.06 -7.49 0.35
C PHE A 74 4.83 -6.35 1.33
N GLY A 75 5.79 -6.11 2.22
CA GLY A 75 5.77 -5.01 3.17
C GLY A 75 7.14 -4.71 3.77
N LEU A 76 7.26 -3.54 4.39
CA LEU A 76 8.46 -3.09 5.09
C LEU A 76 8.12 -2.76 6.54
N VAL A 77 9.10 -2.98 7.41
CA VAL A 77 9.01 -2.53 8.80
C VAL A 77 9.27 -1.02 8.83
N ASP A 78 8.42 -0.28 9.55
CA ASP A 78 8.57 1.15 9.79
C ASP A 78 8.74 1.98 8.52
N MET A 79 7.86 1.75 7.55
CA MET A 79 7.89 2.45 6.27
C MET A 79 7.48 3.92 6.39
N TYR A 80 6.58 4.25 7.31
CA TYR A 80 6.16 5.63 7.56
C TYR A 80 6.00 5.96 9.06
N PRO A 81 7.08 5.94 9.86
CA PRO A 81 7.05 6.43 11.23
C PRO A 81 6.96 7.96 11.21
N ASP A 82 5.74 8.51 11.21
CA ASP A 82 5.54 9.94 11.34
C ASP A 82 5.58 10.35 12.82
N ARG A 83 6.80 10.40 13.36
CA ARG A 83 7.05 10.68 14.78
C ARG A 83 6.73 12.13 15.17
N GLY A 84 6.53 13.01 14.19
CA GLY A 84 6.11 14.41 14.41
C GLY A 84 4.60 14.57 14.61
N TYR A 85 3.81 13.55 14.27
CA TYR A 85 2.35 13.56 14.38
C TYR A 85 1.84 13.03 15.72
N GLN A 86 0.70 13.55 16.18
CA GLN A 86 0.04 13.09 17.42
C GLN A 86 -0.30 11.58 17.37
N ASN A 87 -0.71 11.09 16.19
CA ASN A 87 -0.82 9.66 15.89
C ASN A 87 0.23 9.29 14.82
N PRO A 88 1.35 8.67 15.20
CA PRO A 88 2.39 8.29 14.25
C PRO A 88 1.94 7.27 13.18
N ARG A 89 0.81 6.60 13.38
CA ARG A 89 0.26 5.58 12.47
C ARG A 89 -0.89 6.10 11.61
N HIS A 90 -1.16 7.40 11.62
CA HIS A 90 -2.33 7.95 10.94
C HIS A 90 -2.38 7.60 9.45
N ILE A 91 -1.24 7.57 8.75
CA ILE A 91 -1.15 7.16 7.34
C ILE A 91 -1.57 5.69 7.17
N GLU A 92 -1.10 4.79 8.04
CA GLU A 92 -1.48 3.37 8.00
C GLU A 92 -2.96 3.18 8.33
N ASP A 93 -3.48 3.90 9.33
CA ASP A 93 -4.88 3.85 9.69
C ASP A 93 -5.78 4.32 8.52
N ASP A 94 -5.36 5.36 7.78
CA ASP A 94 -6.08 5.90 6.63
C ASP A 94 -6.01 4.95 5.41
N LEU A 95 -4.83 4.37 5.16
CA LEU A 95 -4.64 3.32 4.15
C LEU A 95 -5.52 2.10 4.46
N GLY A 96 -5.56 1.66 5.72
CA GLY A 96 -6.40 0.54 6.16
C GLY A 96 -7.88 0.79 5.86
N ARG A 97 -8.39 2.00 6.13
CA ARG A 97 -9.79 2.36 5.81
C ARG A 97 -10.06 2.36 4.30
N LEU A 98 -9.12 2.83 3.49
CA LEU A 98 -9.24 2.79 2.03
C LEU A 98 -9.21 1.34 1.52
N GLU A 99 -8.29 0.51 2.02
CA GLU A 99 -8.19 -0.91 1.70
C GLU A 99 -9.47 -1.66 2.04
N ASP A 100 -10.04 -1.42 3.22
CA ASP A 100 -11.30 -2.05 3.64
C ASP A 100 -12.46 -1.68 2.71
N ARG A 101 -12.53 -0.43 2.24
CA ARG A 101 -13.53 0.02 1.25
C ARG A 101 -13.32 -0.68 -0.08
N ALA A 102 -12.09 -0.69 -0.60
CA ALA A 102 -11.74 -1.35 -1.86
C ALA A 102 -12.02 -2.87 -1.80
N ALA A 103 -11.71 -3.52 -0.67
CA ALA A 103 -11.95 -4.93 -0.44
C ALA A 103 -13.44 -5.31 -0.56
N ARG A 104 -14.33 -4.47 0.00
CA ARG A 104 -15.77 -4.69 -0.11
C ARG A 104 -16.26 -4.59 -1.55
N ILE A 105 -15.76 -3.61 -2.31
CA ILE A 105 -16.11 -3.45 -3.73
C ILE A 105 -15.63 -4.67 -4.52
N ILE A 106 -14.36 -5.07 -4.37
CA ILE A 106 -13.78 -6.22 -5.09
C ILE A 106 -14.48 -7.52 -4.74
N ARG A 107 -14.84 -7.72 -3.46
CA ARG A 107 -15.61 -8.89 -3.05
C ARG A 107 -16.98 -8.91 -3.73
N ARG A 108 -17.70 -7.78 -3.74
CA ARG A 108 -18.97 -7.66 -4.47
C ARG A 108 -18.78 -7.98 -5.95
N SER A 109 -17.76 -7.41 -6.59
CA SER A 109 -17.43 -7.68 -7.99
C SER A 109 -17.23 -9.18 -8.24
N SER A 110 -16.40 -9.85 -7.42
CA SER A 110 -16.17 -11.29 -7.51
C SER A 110 -17.48 -12.09 -7.40
N ASP A 111 -18.31 -11.78 -6.41
CA ASP A 111 -19.56 -12.51 -6.17
C ASP A 111 -20.58 -12.28 -7.30
N THR A 112 -20.66 -11.05 -7.84
CA THR A 112 -21.48 -10.71 -9.00
C THR A 112 -21.03 -11.45 -10.27
N PHE A 113 -19.73 -11.50 -10.55
CA PHE A 113 -19.20 -12.21 -11.73
C PHE A 113 -19.35 -13.73 -11.63
N LYS A 114 -19.22 -14.31 -10.44
CA LYS A 114 -19.52 -15.74 -10.22
C LYS A 114 -20.99 -16.10 -10.49
N ALA A 115 -21.88 -15.14 -10.32
CA ALA A 115 -23.31 -15.31 -10.62
C ALA A 115 -23.66 -14.96 -12.09
N ASP A 116 -22.66 -14.72 -12.94
CA ASP A 116 -22.81 -14.32 -14.35
C ASP A 116 -23.70 -13.08 -14.54
N ARG A 117 -23.51 -12.08 -13.67
CA ARG A 117 -24.27 -10.82 -13.70
C ARG A 117 -23.38 -9.64 -14.07
N ALA A 118 -24.00 -8.62 -14.66
CA ALA A 118 -23.34 -7.33 -14.88
C ALA A 118 -23.07 -6.62 -13.54
N LEU A 119 -21.87 -6.06 -13.42
CA LEU A 119 -21.47 -5.25 -12.27
C LEU A 119 -21.65 -3.77 -12.60
N GLU A 120 -22.46 -3.09 -11.80
CA GLU A 120 -22.52 -1.64 -11.79
C GLU A 120 -21.66 -1.08 -10.65
N LEU A 121 -20.89 -0.05 -10.97
CA LEU A 121 -20.09 0.70 -10.01
C LEU A 121 -20.52 2.15 -10.03
N THR A 122 -20.78 2.70 -8.85
CA THR A 122 -20.92 4.15 -8.72
C THR A 122 -19.59 4.82 -9.05
N ARG A 123 -19.64 6.12 -9.41
CA ARG A 123 -18.43 6.94 -9.58
C ARG A 123 -17.53 6.83 -8.34
N TYR A 124 -18.11 6.97 -7.16
CA TYR A 124 -17.41 6.87 -5.88
C TYR A 124 -16.66 5.54 -5.72
N GLU A 125 -17.28 4.42 -6.10
CA GLU A 125 -16.66 3.09 -5.99
C GLU A 125 -15.52 2.91 -6.98
N ARG A 126 -15.71 3.31 -8.24
CA ARG A 126 -14.66 3.30 -9.26
C ARG A 126 -13.46 4.15 -8.82
N ASP A 127 -13.75 5.34 -8.30
CA ASP A 127 -12.76 6.30 -7.83
C ASP A 127 -12.03 5.80 -6.57
N THR A 128 -12.73 5.09 -5.68
CA THR A 128 -12.14 4.37 -4.53
C THR A 128 -11.17 3.29 -4.99
N LEU A 129 -11.55 2.48 -5.99
CA LEU A 129 -10.67 1.44 -6.54
C LEU A 129 -9.42 2.03 -7.19
N ARG A 130 -9.58 3.05 -8.04
CA ARG A 130 -8.47 3.75 -8.69
C ARG A 130 -7.52 4.36 -7.66
N LYS A 131 -8.05 5.06 -6.65
CA LYS A 131 -7.23 5.61 -5.56
C LYS A 131 -6.47 4.51 -4.80
N SER A 132 -7.14 3.40 -4.49
CA SER A 132 -6.51 2.26 -3.81
C SER A 132 -5.36 1.66 -4.63
N LEU A 133 -5.55 1.46 -5.93
CA LEU A 133 -4.51 0.96 -6.84
C LEU A 133 -3.35 1.94 -7.00
N PHE A 134 -3.65 3.23 -7.13
CA PHE A 134 -2.63 4.28 -7.18
C PHE A 134 -1.77 4.25 -5.92
N LEU A 135 -2.38 4.32 -4.75
CA LEU A 135 -1.65 4.38 -3.48
C LEU A 135 -0.86 3.10 -3.23
N MET A 136 -1.39 1.94 -3.64
CA MET A 136 -0.65 0.68 -3.64
C MET A 136 0.62 0.76 -4.49
N LYS A 137 0.54 1.32 -5.71
CA LYS A 137 1.70 1.52 -6.60
C LYS A 137 2.65 2.59 -6.07
N TYR A 138 2.12 3.66 -5.51
CA TYR A 138 2.87 4.82 -5.06
C TYR A 138 3.63 4.56 -3.76
N ARG A 139 3.10 3.73 -2.86
CA ARG A 139 3.78 3.36 -1.60
C ARG A 139 4.78 2.22 -1.77
N ASN A 140 5.34 1.98 -2.94
CA ASN A 140 6.28 0.87 -3.14
C ASN A 140 7.65 1.13 -2.48
N SER A 141 8.48 0.08 -2.36
CA SER A 141 9.83 0.18 -1.76
C SER A 141 10.74 1.15 -2.51
N THR A 142 10.69 1.20 -3.84
CA THR A 142 11.53 2.12 -4.63
C THR A 142 11.24 3.59 -4.32
N LEU A 143 9.97 3.97 -4.19
CA LEU A 143 9.60 5.33 -3.79
C LEU A 143 9.89 5.59 -2.31
N CYS A 144 9.76 4.58 -1.45
CA CYS A 144 10.23 4.67 -0.06
C CYS A 144 11.72 5.03 -0.02
N ASP A 145 12.56 4.22 -0.66
CA ASP A 145 14.02 4.36 -0.64
C ASP A 145 14.45 5.72 -1.22
N ARG A 146 13.78 6.16 -2.29
CA ARG A 146 14.02 7.47 -2.92
C ARG A 146 13.81 8.65 -1.97
N TYR A 147 12.78 8.60 -1.12
CA TYR A 147 12.41 9.72 -0.24
C TYR A 147 12.84 9.51 1.22
N ASN A 148 13.50 8.40 1.55
CA ASN A 148 13.91 8.09 2.92
C ASN A 148 15.22 8.80 3.34
N TYR A 149 15.34 10.09 3.04
CA TYR A 149 16.48 10.92 3.43
C TYR A 149 16.05 12.04 4.38
N ASP A 150 16.78 12.15 5.49
CA ASP A 150 16.60 13.20 6.51
C ASP A 150 17.04 14.60 6.02
N SER A 151 17.80 14.66 4.92
CA SER A 151 18.27 15.90 4.31
C SER A 151 18.24 15.82 2.79
N ILE A 152 17.85 16.92 2.14
CA ILE A 152 17.88 17.07 0.68
C ILE A 152 19.29 16.93 0.10
N THR A 153 20.34 17.14 0.91
CA THR A 153 21.73 17.01 0.46
C THR A 153 22.04 15.56 0.03
N ALA A 154 21.53 14.58 0.78
CA ALA A 154 21.74 13.16 0.53
C ALA A 154 20.79 12.57 -0.54
N TYR A 155 19.78 13.33 -0.97
CA TYR A 155 18.88 12.94 -2.04
C TYR A 155 19.62 12.91 -3.39
N ASP A 156 19.58 11.77 -4.07
CA ASP A 156 20.28 11.53 -5.33
C ASP A 156 19.29 11.10 -6.43
N SER A 157 18.64 12.08 -7.05
CA SER A 157 17.75 11.86 -8.18
C SER A 157 17.66 13.11 -9.07
N ASN A 158 17.20 12.94 -10.31
CA ASN A 158 17.22 13.98 -11.33
C ASN A 158 16.29 15.18 -11.04
N ASP A 159 15.27 14.99 -10.19
CA ASP A 159 14.33 16.00 -9.75
C ASP A 159 14.80 16.77 -8.49
N LYS A 160 16.01 16.51 -7.98
CA LYS A 160 16.55 17.12 -6.75
C LYS A 160 16.34 18.63 -6.67
N HIS A 161 16.65 19.37 -7.75
CA HIS A 161 16.50 20.83 -7.78
C HIS A 161 15.04 21.30 -7.62
N ARG A 162 14.08 20.57 -8.22
CA ARG A 162 12.64 20.87 -8.08
C ARG A 162 12.15 20.49 -6.70
N LEU A 163 12.57 19.34 -6.18
CA LEU A 163 12.24 18.90 -4.84
C LEU A 163 12.78 19.88 -3.79
N GLU A 164 14.03 20.31 -3.91
CA GLU A 164 14.64 21.30 -3.01
C GLU A 164 13.90 22.63 -3.04
N SER A 165 13.56 23.12 -4.23
CA SER A 165 12.80 24.37 -4.38
C SER A 165 11.43 24.28 -3.72
N TYR A 166 10.72 23.18 -3.94
CA TYR A 166 9.43 22.90 -3.31
C TYR A 166 9.55 22.78 -1.78
N MET A 167 10.58 22.08 -1.29
CA MET A 167 10.86 21.97 0.15
C MET A 167 11.09 23.34 0.79
N ARG A 168 11.86 24.20 0.14
CA ARG A 168 12.14 25.57 0.60
C ARG A 168 10.88 26.43 0.64
N GLU A 169 10.05 26.36 -0.41
CA GLU A 169 8.78 27.09 -0.50
C GLU A 169 7.81 26.67 0.61
N LYS A 170 7.70 25.37 0.88
CA LYS A 170 6.73 24.81 1.84
C LYS A 170 7.29 24.65 3.26
N GLY A 171 8.57 24.91 3.47
CA GLY A 171 9.23 24.79 4.78
C GLY A 171 9.48 23.35 5.24
N PHE A 172 9.59 22.40 4.30
CA PHE A 172 9.91 21.00 4.63
C PHE A 172 11.38 20.83 5.00
N LYS A 173 11.64 20.00 6.01
CA LYS A 173 12.99 19.72 6.50
C LYS A 173 13.61 18.49 5.83
N SER A 174 12.79 17.51 5.48
CA SER A 174 13.24 16.26 4.86
C SER A 174 12.42 15.91 3.62
N SER A 175 13.04 15.15 2.71
CA SER A 175 12.33 14.58 1.55
C SER A 175 11.24 13.60 1.97
N ARG A 176 11.41 12.97 3.14
CA ARG A 176 10.42 12.09 3.76
C ARG A 176 9.12 12.82 4.09
N ASP A 177 9.22 14.04 4.64
CA ASP A 177 8.05 14.87 4.97
C ASP A 177 7.22 15.21 3.72
N VAL A 178 7.89 15.47 2.59
CA VAL A 178 7.22 15.69 1.29
C VAL A 178 6.44 14.44 0.89
N TRP A 179 7.06 13.27 1.00
CA TRP A 179 6.42 12.01 0.62
C TRP A 179 5.22 11.67 1.51
N TYR A 180 5.31 11.88 2.83
CA TYR A 180 4.19 11.73 3.76
C TYR A 180 3.06 12.72 3.48
N THR A 181 3.40 13.99 3.22
CA THR A 181 2.41 15.01 2.87
C THR A 181 1.67 14.62 1.59
N ASN A 182 2.37 14.10 0.59
CA ASN A 182 1.75 13.61 -0.64
C ASN A 182 0.79 12.44 -0.38
N LEU A 183 1.21 11.44 0.42
CA LEU A 183 0.33 10.31 0.81
C LEU A 183 -0.95 10.82 1.47
N LYS A 184 -0.80 11.73 2.43
CA LYS A 184 -1.92 12.32 3.16
C LYS A 184 -2.85 13.12 2.25
N ALA A 185 -2.29 13.96 1.38
CA ALA A 185 -3.04 14.71 0.39
C ALA A 185 -3.89 13.78 -0.50
N PHE A 186 -3.31 12.71 -1.04
CA PHE A 186 -4.05 11.77 -1.89
C PHE A 186 -5.11 10.96 -1.12
N LEU A 187 -4.82 10.57 0.12
CA LEU A 187 -5.76 9.85 0.99
C LEU A 187 -6.99 10.71 1.30
N ASP A 188 -6.76 11.94 1.76
CA ASP A 188 -7.80 12.86 2.22
C ASP A 188 -8.59 13.52 1.08
N LEU A 189 -8.06 13.51 -0.14
CA LEU A 189 -8.69 14.17 -1.28
C LEU A 189 -10.07 13.57 -1.60
N GLU A 190 -11.13 14.32 -1.38
CA GLU A 190 -12.45 13.95 -1.86
C GLU A 190 -12.60 14.26 -3.35
N MET A 191 -12.94 13.25 -4.15
CA MET A 191 -13.05 13.39 -5.61
C MET A 191 -14.51 13.56 -5.99
N GLY A 192 -14.91 14.82 -6.18
CA GLY A 192 -16.24 15.22 -6.62
C GLY A 192 -16.41 15.16 -8.14
N PRO A 193 -17.66 15.12 -8.64
CA PRO A 193 -17.97 15.13 -10.06
C PRO A 193 -17.61 16.44 -10.76
N ASP A 194 -17.43 17.52 -10.00
CA ASP A 194 -17.06 18.86 -10.47
C ASP A 194 -15.59 19.01 -10.89
N MET A 195 -14.77 17.97 -10.68
CA MET A 195 -13.34 17.94 -10.99
C MET A 195 -12.51 19.00 -10.26
N LEU A 196 -13.07 19.70 -9.26
CA LEU A 196 -12.36 20.69 -8.46
C LEU A 196 -11.24 20.07 -7.62
N TRP A 197 -11.30 18.75 -7.42
CA TRP A 197 -10.25 17.99 -6.76
C TRP A 197 -8.89 18.08 -7.47
N ILE A 198 -8.85 18.33 -8.78
CA ILE A 198 -7.61 18.48 -9.55
C ILE A 198 -6.83 19.72 -9.07
N SER A 199 -7.50 20.87 -9.03
CA SER A 199 -6.88 22.11 -8.55
C SER A 199 -6.51 22.02 -7.06
N LYS A 200 -7.34 21.33 -6.25
CA LYS A 200 -7.03 21.10 -4.83
C LYS A 200 -5.74 20.31 -4.65
N VAL A 201 -5.58 19.20 -5.38
CA VAL A 201 -4.41 18.33 -5.20
C VAL A 201 -3.10 18.99 -5.66
N HIS A 202 -3.15 19.88 -6.67
CA HIS A 202 -2.00 20.70 -7.08
C HIS A 202 -1.46 21.59 -5.95
N GLY A 203 -2.35 22.10 -5.08
CA GLY A 203 -1.94 22.94 -3.94
C GLY A 203 -1.43 22.16 -2.74
N GLN A 204 -1.67 20.85 -2.68
CA GLN A 204 -1.47 20.02 -1.47
C GLN A 204 -0.29 19.06 -1.57
N ALA A 205 0.21 18.77 -2.77
CA ALA A 205 1.25 17.78 -2.99
C ALA A 205 2.30 18.25 -4.01
N PHE A 206 3.43 17.54 -4.04
CA PHE A 206 4.54 17.82 -4.95
C PHE A 206 4.10 17.69 -6.43
N PRO A 207 4.35 18.70 -7.30
CA PRO A 207 3.76 18.76 -8.64
C PRO A 207 3.95 17.51 -9.51
N GLU A 208 5.13 16.88 -9.49
CA GLU A 208 5.36 15.67 -10.29
C GLU A 208 4.47 14.50 -9.85
N HIS A 209 4.27 14.37 -8.53
CA HIS A 209 3.45 13.30 -7.96
C HIS A 209 1.97 13.58 -8.14
N VAL A 210 1.57 14.86 -8.12
CA VAL A 210 0.22 15.30 -8.49
C VAL A 210 -0.09 14.88 -9.92
N MET A 211 0.83 15.11 -10.86
CA MET A 211 0.63 14.69 -12.24
C MET A 211 0.49 13.16 -12.37
N MET A 212 1.32 12.39 -11.67
CA MET A 212 1.18 10.92 -11.62
C MET A 212 -0.21 10.49 -11.11
N PHE A 213 -0.70 11.15 -10.06
CA PHE A 213 -2.02 10.88 -9.49
C PHE A 213 -3.14 11.22 -10.47
N ILE A 214 -3.15 12.43 -11.03
CA ILE A 214 -4.16 12.88 -11.99
C ILE A 214 -4.20 11.95 -13.21
N THR A 215 -3.03 11.65 -13.80
CA THR A 215 -2.95 10.73 -14.93
C THR A 215 -3.54 9.37 -14.57
N HIS A 216 -3.24 8.81 -13.41
CA HIS A 216 -3.83 7.53 -12.98
C HIS A 216 -5.34 7.61 -12.78
N MET A 217 -5.84 8.70 -12.20
CA MET A 217 -7.27 8.84 -11.91
C MET A 217 -8.11 9.08 -13.16
N GLN A 218 -7.54 9.74 -14.17
CA GLN A 218 -8.22 10.11 -15.42
C GLN A 218 -8.04 9.11 -16.56
N PHE A 219 -6.99 8.28 -16.54
CA PHE A 219 -6.80 7.30 -17.62
C PHE A 219 -7.97 6.31 -17.67
N ASN A 220 -8.61 6.23 -18.83
CA ASN A 220 -9.58 5.20 -19.15
C ASN A 220 -8.82 4.01 -19.77
N SER A 221 -8.81 2.89 -19.08
CA SER A 221 -8.61 1.56 -19.66
C SER A 221 -9.97 0.96 -19.98
#